data_AF-A0A662RAW6-F1
#
_entry.id   AF-A0A662RAW6-F1
#
_cell.length_a   1.000
_cell.length_b   1.000
_cell.length_c   1.000
_cell.angle_alpha   90.00
_cell.angle_beta   90.00
_cell.angle_gamma   90.00
#
_symmetry.space_group_name_H-M   'P 1'
#
loop_
_entity.id
_entity.type
_entity.pdbx_description
1 polymer ?
#
loop_
_entity_poly.entity_id
_entity_poly.type
_entity_poly.pdbx_seq_one_letter_code
_entity_poly.pdbx_strand_id
1 'polypeptide(L)'
;MAQEFHEIPSFLEGLFEDKIELLPSVNELFELELAYLEYHSLPEDMLLDRLAYFRSVNGNRTKHFLMYHRDPKALVDGRSGSTKAYFENGVFSTGYATHGLFPYRGKFHPQLIKALINIIGVGEGDVILDPMCGSGTANIEAALMGINSYAIDLSPFCQFMTEVKYNALSIDPELLRGVSKRSTELFEFFSLGDGGIQDMLQKIDGVDELKIYELALLAFLDSLGYSKRVAKSTHLELFTKVLKRYEGTVVDFIQNSLPYIKNFG
;
A
#
# COMPACT_ATOMS: atom_id res chain seq x y z
N MET A 1 45.26 18.66 11.28
CA MET A 1 44.27 19.62 11.82
C MET A 1 42.95 18.89 11.91
N ALA A 2 42.19 19.05 13.00
CA ALA A 2 40.83 18.54 13.05
C ALA A 2 39.99 19.29 12.02
N GLN A 3 39.20 18.57 11.22
CA GLN A 3 38.32 19.15 10.22
C GLN A 3 37.17 19.90 10.92
N GLU A 4 36.72 21.03 10.36
CA GLU A 4 35.56 21.73 10.94
C GLU A 4 34.29 20.91 10.71
N PHE A 5 33.42 20.78 11.72
CA PHE A 5 32.32 19.81 11.69
C PHE A 5 31.33 20.00 10.52
N HIS A 6 31.24 21.21 9.95
CA HIS A 6 30.38 21.54 8.82
C HIS A 6 31.03 21.30 7.46
N GLU A 7 32.33 21.02 7.44
CA GLU A 7 33.07 20.56 6.25
C GLU A 7 33.11 19.03 6.16
N ILE A 8 32.67 18.33 7.22
CA ILE A 8 32.56 16.87 7.23
C ILE A 8 31.38 16.49 6.33
N PRO A 9 31.60 15.75 5.23
CA PRO A 9 30.53 15.34 4.34
C PRO A 9 29.53 14.44 5.07
N SER A 10 28.29 14.42 4.57
CA SER A 10 27.29 13.48 5.09
C SER A 10 27.81 12.04 4.93
N PHE A 11 27.58 11.18 5.92
CA PHE A 11 27.98 9.77 5.80
C PHE A 11 27.33 9.09 4.59
N LEU A 12 26.17 9.58 4.14
CA LEU A 12 25.50 9.11 2.93
C LEU A 12 26.36 9.30 1.67
N GLU A 13 27.16 10.38 1.59
CA GLU A 13 28.08 10.61 0.47
C GLU A 13 29.19 9.56 0.40
N GLY A 14 29.50 8.90 1.51
CA GLY A 14 30.46 7.78 1.53
C GLY A 14 29.84 6.42 1.24
N LEU A 15 28.51 6.29 1.30
CA LEU A 15 27.80 5.01 1.13
C LEU A 15 27.29 4.79 -0.31
N PHE A 16 27.06 5.87 -1.05
CA PHE A 16 26.46 5.85 -2.38
C PHE A 16 27.35 6.59 -3.38
N GLU A 17 27.51 6.05 -4.58
CA GLU A 17 28.30 6.69 -5.64
C GLU A 17 27.52 7.85 -6.28
N ASP A 18 26.20 7.72 -6.33
CA ASP A 18 25.29 8.74 -6.86
C ASP A 18 24.92 9.81 -5.83
N LYS A 19 24.47 10.97 -6.34
CA LYS A 19 23.82 11.97 -5.49
C LYS A 19 22.41 11.50 -5.13
N ILE A 20 22.28 10.84 -3.98
CA ILE A 20 21.00 10.30 -3.51
C ILE A 20 20.28 11.23 -2.53
N GLU A 21 18.96 11.07 -2.46
CA GLU A 21 18.12 11.58 -1.37
C GLU A 21 17.25 10.42 -0.89
N LEU A 22 17.38 10.02 0.37
CA LEU A 22 16.52 9.00 0.98
C LEU A 22 15.12 9.54 1.26
N LEU A 23 14.14 8.64 1.38
CA LEU A 23 12.80 9.02 1.82
C LEU A 23 12.85 9.54 3.27
N PRO A 24 12.01 10.52 3.65
CA PRO A 24 11.96 11.04 5.02
C PRO A 24 11.61 9.97 6.08
N SER A 25 11.00 8.85 5.65
CA SER A 25 10.66 7.73 6.51
C SER A 25 11.85 6.84 6.87
N VAL A 26 13.00 6.96 6.18
CA VAL A 26 14.21 6.18 6.50
C VAL A 26 14.84 6.76 7.76
N ASN A 27 14.47 6.20 8.90
CA ASN A 27 14.93 6.68 10.21
C ASN A 27 15.41 5.56 11.13
N GLU A 28 15.26 4.29 10.72
CA GLU A 28 15.79 3.13 11.42
C GLU A 28 17.06 2.60 10.74
N LEU A 29 17.97 2.03 11.52
CA LEU A 29 19.26 1.50 11.00
C LEU A 29 19.05 0.40 9.95
N PHE A 30 18.07 -0.49 10.16
CA PHE A 30 17.79 -1.57 9.22
C PHE A 30 17.25 -1.04 7.88
N GLU A 31 16.53 0.08 7.87
CA GLU A 31 16.02 0.69 6.63
C GLU A 31 17.18 1.28 5.81
N LEU A 32 18.15 1.91 6.49
CA LEU A 32 19.37 2.38 5.86
C LEU A 32 20.21 1.21 5.31
N GLU A 33 20.32 0.11 6.06
CA GLU A 33 21.02 -1.10 5.60
C GLU A 33 20.33 -1.71 4.38
N LEU A 34 19.00 -1.82 4.39
CA LEU A 34 18.24 -2.29 3.23
C LEU A 34 18.37 -1.35 2.03
N ALA A 35 18.34 -0.03 2.25
CA ALA A 35 18.55 0.97 1.21
C ALA A 35 19.94 0.82 0.56
N TYR A 36 20.98 0.61 1.38
CA TYR A 36 22.33 0.35 0.90
C TYR A 36 22.40 -0.94 0.08
N LEU A 37 21.86 -2.04 0.60
CA LEU A 37 21.89 -3.34 -0.07
C LEU A 37 21.10 -3.33 -1.38
N GLU A 38 19.90 -2.76 -1.43
CA GLU A 38 19.12 -2.71 -2.67
C GLU A 38 19.79 -1.85 -3.75
N TYR A 39 20.43 -0.75 -3.37
CA TYR A 39 21.13 0.13 -4.29
C TYR A 39 22.30 -0.58 -4.95
N HIS A 40 23.12 -1.27 -4.16
CA HIS A 40 24.30 -2.00 -4.66
C HIS A 40 23.95 -3.34 -5.34
N SER A 41 22.71 -3.83 -5.19
CA SER A 41 22.24 -5.06 -5.84
C SER A 41 21.59 -4.81 -7.20
N LEU A 42 21.12 -3.57 -7.47
CA LEU A 42 20.40 -3.23 -8.68
C LEU A 42 21.34 -2.68 -9.76
N PRO A 43 21.10 -3.02 -11.05
CA PRO A 43 21.70 -2.31 -12.17
C PRO A 43 21.32 -0.81 -12.16
N GLU A 44 22.24 0.04 -12.63
CA GLU A 44 22.08 1.51 -12.64
C GLU A 44 20.80 1.95 -13.39
N ASP A 45 20.49 1.29 -14.50
CA ASP A 45 19.31 1.57 -15.33
C ASP A 45 17.97 1.21 -14.66
N MET A 46 18.01 0.41 -13.58
CA MET A 46 16.83 0.02 -12.81
C MET A 46 16.61 0.86 -11.55
N LEU A 47 17.58 1.68 -11.12
CA LEU A 47 17.52 2.39 -9.83
C LEU A 47 16.27 3.25 -9.70
N LEU A 48 15.94 4.05 -10.72
CA LEU A 48 14.78 4.94 -10.66
C LEU A 48 13.44 4.19 -10.64
N ASP A 49 13.36 3.00 -11.22
CA ASP A 49 12.12 2.22 -11.27
C ASP A 49 11.91 1.36 -10.01
N ARG A 50 13.00 0.84 -9.43
CA ARG A 50 12.92 -0.25 -8.44
C ARG A 50 13.18 0.11 -6.99
N LEU A 51 13.98 1.14 -6.71
CA LEU A 51 14.40 1.47 -5.33
C LEU A 51 13.20 1.76 -4.40
N ALA A 52 13.22 1.18 -3.20
CA ALA A 52 12.14 1.24 -2.22
C ALA A 52 12.29 2.39 -1.22
N TYR A 53 13.54 2.76 -0.89
CA TYR A 53 13.85 3.70 0.20
C TYR A 53 14.33 5.08 -0.25
N PHE A 54 14.35 5.33 -1.56
CA PHE A 54 14.96 6.51 -2.15
C PHE A 54 13.91 7.49 -2.66
N ARG A 55 14.06 8.76 -2.33
CA ARG A 55 13.29 9.86 -2.91
C ARG A 55 13.82 10.23 -4.29
N SER A 56 15.14 10.34 -4.44
CA SER A 56 15.77 10.66 -5.72
C SER A 56 17.17 10.07 -5.88
N VAL A 57 17.58 9.87 -7.13
CA VAL A 57 18.93 9.49 -7.55
C VAL A 57 19.37 10.49 -8.62
N ASN A 58 20.53 11.13 -8.43
CA ASN A 58 21.07 12.18 -9.31
C ASN A 58 20.04 13.30 -9.62
N GLY A 59 19.22 13.65 -8.63
CA GLY A 59 18.17 14.67 -8.74
C GLY A 59 16.88 14.21 -9.43
N ASN A 60 16.83 13.00 -9.97
CA ASN A 60 15.63 12.42 -10.57
C ASN A 60 14.82 11.65 -9.52
N ARG A 61 13.52 11.90 -9.43
CA ARG A 61 12.64 11.24 -8.46
C ARG A 61 12.43 9.78 -8.83
N THR A 62 12.47 8.90 -7.84
CA THR A 62 12.17 7.47 -8.04
C THR A 62 10.68 7.26 -8.30
N LYS A 63 10.36 6.17 -8.99
CA LYS A 63 8.99 5.72 -9.20
C LYS A 63 8.24 5.51 -7.89
N HIS A 64 8.90 4.91 -6.89
CA HIS A 64 8.33 4.72 -5.55
C HIS A 64 7.88 6.04 -4.92
N PHE A 65 8.75 7.07 -4.98
CA PHE A 65 8.38 8.39 -4.49
C PHE A 65 7.22 8.99 -5.28
N LEU A 66 7.27 8.93 -6.61
CA LEU A 66 6.24 9.52 -7.49
C LEU A 66 4.85 8.88 -7.31
N MET A 67 4.79 7.56 -7.13
CA MET A 67 3.53 6.84 -7.00
C MET A 67 2.84 7.08 -5.65
N TYR A 68 3.62 7.26 -4.57
CA TYR A 68 3.09 7.23 -3.20
C TYR A 68 3.16 8.58 -2.49
N HIS A 69 3.94 9.54 -2.99
CA HIS A 69 3.95 10.88 -2.43
C HIS A 69 2.57 11.53 -2.56
N ARG A 70 2.02 11.93 -1.41
CA ARG A 70 0.81 12.76 -1.35
C ARG A 70 1.23 14.16 -0.93
N ASP A 71 0.70 15.19 -1.59
CA ASP A 71 0.88 16.58 -1.12
C ASP A 71 0.25 16.71 0.28
N PRO A 72 1.05 16.95 1.33
CA PRO A 72 0.53 17.06 2.70
C PRO A 72 -0.49 18.19 2.85
N LYS A 73 -0.52 19.18 1.94
CA LYS A 73 -1.46 20.32 2.05
C LYS A 73 -2.92 19.89 2.16
N ALA A 74 -3.35 18.86 1.43
CA ALA A 74 -4.74 18.39 1.46
C ALA A 74 -5.12 17.68 2.77
N LEU A 75 -4.16 17.09 3.48
CA LEU A 75 -4.39 16.26 4.68
C LEU A 75 -4.17 17.03 5.99
N VAL A 76 -3.52 18.19 5.92
CA VAL A 76 -2.88 18.84 7.07
C VAL A 76 -3.21 20.34 7.17
N ASP A 77 -4.04 20.87 6.28
CA ASP A 77 -4.59 22.21 6.43
C ASP A 77 -5.39 22.30 7.75
N GLY A 78 -5.00 23.25 8.61
CA GLY A 78 -5.56 23.44 9.95
C GLY A 78 -5.07 22.48 11.05
N ARG A 79 -4.10 21.59 10.81
CA ARG A 79 -3.56 20.65 11.83
C ARG A 79 -2.21 21.12 12.44
N SER A 80 -1.91 20.66 13.66
CA SER A 80 -0.69 21.02 14.41
C SER A 80 0.60 20.55 13.72
N GLY A 81 1.73 21.21 14.02
CA GLY A 81 3.07 20.85 13.52
C GLY A 81 3.43 19.36 13.70
N SER A 82 3.15 18.80 14.87
CA SER A 82 3.37 17.38 15.18
C SER A 82 2.50 16.44 14.33
N THR A 83 1.27 16.85 14.04
CA THR A 83 0.37 16.09 13.17
C THR A 83 0.86 16.13 11.72
N LYS A 84 1.41 17.26 11.27
CA LYS A 84 2.02 17.38 9.93
C LYS A 84 3.16 16.39 9.74
N ALA A 85 4.12 16.40 10.66
CA ALA A 85 5.28 15.52 10.63
C ALA A 85 4.89 14.03 10.72
N TYR A 86 3.88 13.68 11.53
CA TYR A 86 3.37 12.30 11.60
C TYR A 86 2.79 11.82 10.26
N PHE A 87 2.00 12.66 9.58
CA PHE A 87 1.45 12.30 8.28
C PHE A 87 2.52 12.26 7.20
N GLU A 88 3.48 13.21 7.18
CA GLU A 88 4.61 13.23 6.24
C GLU A 88 5.51 12.00 6.40
N ASN A 89 5.83 11.60 7.63
CA ASN A 89 6.65 10.42 7.91
C ASN A 89 5.90 9.10 7.71
N GLY A 90 4.57 9.12 7.79
CA GLY A 90 3.71 7.93 7.63
C GLY A 90 3.31 7.61 6.19
N VAL A 91 3.54 8.51 5.22
CA VAL A 91 3.11 8.32 3.82
C VAL A 91 3.67 7.04 3.21
N PHE A 92 4.93 6.71 3.53
CA PHE A 92 5.65 5.59 2.92
C PHE A 92 5.75 4.33 3.79
N SER A 93 5.34 4.39 5.08
CA SER A 93 5.71 3.34 6.04
C SER A 93 4.94 2.02 5.88
N THR A 94 3.60 2.05 5.93
CA THR A 94 2.80 0.80 6.01
C THR A 94 1.45 0.83 5.30
N GLY A 95 1.06 1.98 4.75
CA GLY A 95 -0.30 2.22 4.27
C GLY A 95 -0.42 2.73 2.84
N TYR A 96 0.66 2.79 2.06
CA TYR A 96 0.58 3.18 0.65
C TYR A 96 -0.09 2.09 -0.20
N ALA A 97 -0.52 2.46 -1.41
CA ALA A 97 -1.29 1.60 -2.31
C ALA A 97 -2.47 0.91 -1.58
N THR A 98 -2.68 -0.38 -1.84
CA THR A 98 -3.75 -1.18 -1.21
C THR A 98 -3.32 -1.85 0.10
N HIS A 99 -2.07 -1.68 0.54
CA HIS A 99 -1.57 -2.22 1.82
C HIS A 99 -2.31 -1.66 3.03
N GLY A 100 -2.82 -0.42 2.91
CA GLY A 100 -3.58 0.27 3.94
C GLY A 100 -5.03 -0.24 4.09
N LEU A 101 -5.53 -1.03 3.15
CA LEU A 101 -6.82 -1.70 3.30
C LEU A 101 -6.69 -2.78 4.39
N PHE A 102 -7.66 -2.85 5.29
CA PHE A 102 -7.78 -3.77 6.42
C PHE A 102 -6.54 -3.87 7.35
N PRO A 103 -6.65 -3.51 8.65
CA PRO A 103 -5.54 -3.63 9.57
C PRO A 103 -5.25 -5.10 9.90
N TYR A 104 -4.06 -5.58 9.53
CA TYR A 104 -3.57 -6.91 9.88
C TYR A 104 -2.39 -6.82 10.84
N ARG A 105 -2.49 -7.48 12.00
CA ARG A 105 -1.42 -7.48 13.01
C ARG A 105 -0.31 -8.43 12.58
N GLY A 106 0.94 -7.99 12.75
CA GLY A 106 2.11 -8.79 12.38
C GLY A 106 2.38 -8.88 10.88
N LYS A 107 1.89 -7.92 10.07
CA LYS A 107 2.26 -7.81 8.65
C LYS A 107 3.65 -7.18 8.47
N PHE A 108 4.33 -7.52 7.38
CA PHE A 108 5.56 -6.84 6.97
C PHE A 108 5.33 -5.37 6.61
N HIS A 109 6.38 -4.57 6.73
CA HIS A 109 6.45 -3.25 6.10
C HIS A 109 6.62 -3.44 4.58
N PRO A 110 5.77 -2.85 3.73
CA PRO A 110 5.84 -3.06 2.28
C PRO A 110 7.19 -2.69 1.66
N GLN A 111 7.80 -1.56 2.08
CA GLN A 111 9.12 -1.14 1.56
C GLN A 111 10.23 -2.16 1.85
N LEU A 112 10.16 -2.83 3.00
CA LEU A 112 11.10 -3.88 3.36
C LEU A 112 11.00 -5.03 2.36
N ILE A 113 9.77 -5.45 2.01
CA ILE A 113 9.59 -6.53 1.03
C ILE A 113 10.08 -6.11 -0.35
N LYS A 114 9.79 -4.89 -0.79
CA LYS A 114 10.29 -4.34 -2.04
C LYS A 114 11.82 -4.38 -2.13
N ALA A 115 12.50 -3.94 -1.07
CA ALA A 115 13.96 -3.98 -1.01
C ALA A 115 14.49 -5.42 -1.00
N LEU A 116 13.86 -6.35 -0.28
CA LEU A 116 14.25 -7.76 -0.31
C LEU A 116 14.09 -8.38 -1.71
N ILE A 117 13.01 -8.08 -2.43
CA ILE A 117 12.81 -8.51 -3.82
C ILE A 117 13.96 -8.00 -4.71
N ASN A 118 14.35 -6.73 -4.54
CA ASN A 118 15.49 -6.14 -5.25
C ASN A 118 16.82 -6.83 -4.90
N ILE A 119 17.10 -7.04 -3.62
CA ILE A 119 18.34 -7.67 -3.12
C ILE A 119 18.48 -9.12 -3.60
N ILE A 120 17.38 -9.86 -3.65
CA ILE A 120 17.36 -11.25 -4.15
C ILE A 120 17.49 -11.31 -5.68
N GLY A 121 17.22 -10.20 -6.37
CA GLY A 121 17.33 -10.09 -7.83
C GLY A 121 16.14 -10.63 -8.60
N VAL A 122 14.96 -10.74 -7.97
CA VAL A 122 13.72 -11.20 -8.64
C VAL A 122 13.16 -10.08 -9.52
N GLY A 123 12.75 -10.38 -10.75
CA GLY A 123 12.27 -9.39 -11.71
C GLY A 123 11.13 -9.86 -12.62
N GLU A 124 10.90 -9.08 -13.68
CA GLU A 124 9.88 -9.40 -14.69
C GLU A 124 10.17 -10.78 -15.32
N GLY A 125 9.13 -11.62 -15.41
CA GLY A 125 9.24 -12.99 -15.89
C GLY A 125 9.51 -14.03 -14.78
N ASP A 126 9.95 -13.62 -13.59
CA ASP A 126 10.04 -14.50 -12.44
C ASP A 126 8.68 -14.68 -11.74
N VAL A 127 8.65 -15.61 -10.77
CA VAL A 127 7.48 -15.91 -9.96
C VAL A 127 7.84 -15.94 -8.47
N ILE A 128 7.09 -15.21 -7.65
CA ILE A 128 7.18 -15.27 -6.18
C ILE A 128 6.10 -16.20 -5.64
N LEU A 129 6.48 -17.13 -4.75
CA LEU A 129 5.53 -17.91 -3.95
C LEU A 129 5.57 -17.43 -2.50
N ASP A 130 4.43 -16.97 -2.00
CA ASP A 130 4.22 -16.71 -0.57
C ASP A 130 3.28 -17.79 0.00
N PRO A 131 3.81 -18.84 0.66
CA PRO A 131 3.00 -19.95 1.16
C PRO A 131 2.24 -19.63 2.46
N MET A 132 2.45 -18.46 3.05
CA MET A 132 1.83 -18.01 4.30
C MET A 132 1.52 -16.51 4.23
N CYS A 133 0.74 -16.11 3.21
CA CYS A 133 0.69 -14.73 2.75
C CYS A 133 0.06 -13.75 3.75
N GLY A 134 -0.77 -14.22 4.68
CA GLY A 134 -1.44 -13.38 5.68
C GLY A 134 -2.23 -12.26 5.02
N SER A 135 -1.70 -11.03 5.07
CA SER A 135 -2.31 -9.87 4.41
C SER A 135 -1.87 -9.59 2.98
N GLY A 136 -1.06 -10.47 2.40
CA GLY A 136 -0.62 -10.42 1.00
C GLY A 136 0.48 -9.42 0.71
N THR A 137 1.21 -8.91 1.71
CA THR A 137 2.16 -7.80 1.50
C THR A 137 3.19 -8.11 0.41
N ALA A 138 3.74 -9.32 0.38
CA ALA A 138 4.71 -9.72 -0.64
C ALA A 138 4.09 -9.80 -2.04
N ASN A 139 2.90 -10.37 -2.16
CA ASN A 139 2.18 -10.49 -3.42
C ASN A 139 1.74 -9.14 -3.98
N ILE A 140 1.31 -8.21 -3.12
CA ILE A 140 0.96 -6.85 -3.54
C ILE A 140 2.20 -6.09 -4.02
N GLU A 141 3.35 -6.19 -3.33
CA GLU A 141 4.60 -5.61 -3.82
C GLU A 141 5.07 -6.24 -5.14
N ALA A 142 4.96 -7.57 -5.27
CA ALA A 142 5.24 -8.26 -6.53
C ALA A 142 4.36 -7.73 -7.67
N ALA A 143 3.05 -7.61 -7.44
CA ALA A 143 2.10 -7.09 -8.41
C ALA A 143 2.44 -5.65 -8.83
N LEU A 144 2.77 -4.77 -7.87
CA LEU A 144 3.18 -3.38 -8.11
C LEU A 144 4.49 -3.27 -8.92
N MET A 145 5.31 -4.31 -8.87
CA MET A 145 6.57 -4.43 -9.62
C MET A 145 6.41 -5.18 -10.95
N GLY A 146 5.20 -5.62 -11.32
CA GLY A 146 4.98 -6.42 -12.53
C GLY A 146 5.51 -7.85 -12.43
N ILE A 147 5.69 -8.37 -11.21
CA ILE A 147 6.22 -9.71 -10.94
C ILE A 147 5.07 -10.64 -10.60
N ASN A 148 5.00 -11.78 -11.29
CA ASN A 148 3.97 -12.78 -11.03
C ASN A 148 4.11 -13.34 -9.62
N SER A 149 2.98 -13.58 -8.94
CA SER A 149 3.04 -14.22 -7.63
C SER A 149 1.86 -15.14 -7.30
N TYR A 150 2.13 -16.12 -6.45
CA TYR A 150 1.12 -17.00 -5.85
C TYR A 150 1.06 -16.77 -4.35
N ALA A 151 -0.14 -16.53 -3.83
CA ALA A 151 -0.42 -16.34 -2.41
C ALA A 151 -1.19 -17.55 -1.87
N ILE A 152 -0.70 -18.16 -0.80
CA ILE A 152 -1.37 -19.27 -0.11
C ILE A 152 -1.48 -18.90 1.37
N ASP A 153 -2.64 -19.14 1.96
CA ASP A 153 -2.85 -19.05 3.39
C ASP A 153 -3.89 -20.10 3.82
N LEU A 154 -3.78 -20.62 5.04
CA LEU A 154 -4.77 -21.56 5.57
C LEU A 154 -6.11 -20.85 5.86
N SER A 155 -6.05 -19.58 6.24
CA SER A 155 -7.23 -18.79 6.61
C SER A 155 -7.98 -18.33 5.35
N PRO A 156 -9.26 -18.72 5.17
CA PRO A 156 -10.07 -18.23 4.05
C PRO A 156 -10.22 -16.71 4.05
N PHE A 157 -10.18 -16.09 5.23
CA PHE A 157 -10.22 -14.62 5.34
C PHE A 157 -8.93 -13.96 4.84
N CYS A 158 -7.76 -14.56 5.06
CA CYS A 158 -6.49 -14.06 4.55
C CYS A 158 -6.42 -14.15 3.03
N GLN A 159 -6.92 -15.25 2.45
CA GLN A 159 -7.07 -15.43 1.00
C GLN A 159 -7.97 -14.33 0.42
N PHE A 160 -9.18 -14.18 0.95
CA PHE A 160 -10.12 -13.14 0.54
C PHE A 160 -9.52 -11.74 0.65
N MET A 161 -8.93 -11.39 1.80
CA MET A 161 -8.32 -10.07 2.00
C MET A 161 -7.19 -9.80 1.01
N THR A 162 -6.34 -10.78 0.72
CA THR A 162 -5.25 -10.67 -0.25
C THR A 162 -5.79 -10.44 -1.65
N GLU A 163 -6.79 -11.21 -2.06
CA GLU A 163 -7.48 -11.07 -3.34
C GLU A 163 -8.14 -9.69 -3.50
N VAL A 164 -8.88 -9.21 -2.49
CA VAL A 164 -9.49 -7.87 -2.52
C VAL A 164 -8.43 -6.77 -2.65
N LYS A 165 -7.31 -6.89 -1.93
CA LYS A 165 -6.20 -5.92 -2.02
C LYS A 165 -5.54 -5.91 -3.39
N TYR A 166 -5.42 -7.07 -4.02
CA TYR A 166 -4.89 -7.20 -5.36
C TYR A 166 -5.87 -6.63 -6.39
N ASN A 167 -7.14 -7.03 -6.34
CA ASN A 167 -8.21 -6.55 -7.20
C ASN A 167 -8.36 -5.03 -7.12
N ALA A 168 -8.23 -4.45 -5.92
CA ALA A 168 -8.28 -3.01 -5.70
C ALA A 168 -7.18 -2.22 -6.41
N LEU A 169 -6.08 -2.85 -6.87
CA LEU A 169 -5.05 -2.17 -7.66
C LEU A 169 -5.57 -1.73 -9.04
N SER A 170 -6.63 -2.37 -9.55
CA SER A 170 -7.12 -2.24 -10.93
C SER A 170 -8.63 -2.00 -11.05
N ILE A 171 -9.31 -1.58 -9.98
CA ILE A 171 -10.73 -1.20 -10.07
C ILE A 171 -10.89 0.04 -10.93
N ASP A 172 -11.91 0.10 -11.79
CA ASP A 172 -12.23 1.33 -12.51
C ASP A 172 -12.55 2.47 -11.51
N PRO A 173 -11.74 3.55 -11.47
CA PRO A 173 -11.95 4.64 -10.52
C PRO A 173 -13.30 5.33 -10.72
N GLU A 174 -13.85 5.35 -11.94
CA GLU A 174 -15.14 5.98 -12.21
C GLU A 174 -16.31 5.18 -11.64
N LEU A 175 -16.20 3.84 -11.60
CA LEU A 175 -17.18 2.98 -10.94
C LEU A 175 -17.06 3.03 -9.41
N LEU A 176 -15.83 3.21 -8.90
CA LEU A 176 -15.57 3.27 -7.45
C LEU A 176 -15.99 4.61 -6.83
N ARG A 177 -15.90 5.72 -7.58
CA ARG A 177 -16.28 7.05 -7.09
C ARG A 177 -17.75 7.08 -6.66
N GLY A 178 -17.98 7.50 -5.42
CA GLY A 178 -19.31 7.63 -4.85
C GLY A 178 -19.90 6.33 -4.29
N VAL A 179 -19.19 5.21 -4.30
CA VAL A 179 -19.62 3.95 -3.65
C VAL A 179 -19.93 4.16 -2.16
N SER A 180 -19.19 5.04 -1.47
CA SER A 180 -19.48 5.37 -0.06
C SER A 180 -20.87 6.00 0.16
N LYS A 181 -21.47 6.62 -0.87
CA LYS A 181 -22.85 7.14 -0.81
C LYS A 181 -23.89 6.01 -0.78
N ARG A 182 -23.54 4.81 -1.25
CA ARG A 182 -24.36 3.59 -1.20
C ARG A 182 -24.14 2.77 0.08
N SER A 183 -23.48 3.34 1.10
CA SER A 183 -23.13 2.59 2.31
C SER A 183 -24.33 1.98 3.05
N THR A 184 -25.51 2.62 3.07
CA THR A 184 -26.70 2.01 3.68
C THR A 184 -27.17 0.77 2.92
N GLU A 185 -27.29 0.87 1.59
CA GLU A 185 -27.68 -0.23 0.71
C GLU A 185 -26.72 -1.43 0.84
N LEU A 186 -25.42 -1.17 0.77
CA LEU A 186 -24.39 -2.20 0.91
C LEU A 186 -24.39 -2.81 2.32
N PHE A 187 -24.62 -2.00 3.36
CA PHE A 187 -24.71 -2.50 4.72
C PHE A 187 -25.89 -3.46 4.90
N GLU A 188 -27.05 -3.10 4.38
CA GLU A 188 -28.24 -3.96 4.39
C GLU A 188 -27.99 -5.25 3.61
N PHE A 189 -27.38 -5.16 2.42
CA PHE A 189 -26.99 -6.32 1.62
C PHE A 189 -26.12 -7.31 2.42
N PHE A 190 -25.09 -6.83 3.13
CA PHE A 190 -24.24 -7.70 3.96
C PHE A 190 -24.90 -8.16 5.27
N SER A 191 -25.91 -7.43 5.76
CA SER A 191 -26.61 -7.76 7.01
C SER A 191 -27.73 -8.80 6.84
N LEU A 192 -28.29 -8.93 5.63
CA LEU A 192 -29.43 -9.81 5.32
C LEU A 192 -29.02 -11.25 4.92
N GLY A 193 -27.74 -11.60 5.03
CA GLY A 193 -27.17 -12.84 4.51
C GLY A 193 -27.52 -14.11 5.30
N ASP A 194 -28.79 -14.51 5.33
CA ASP A 194 -29.23 -15.80 5.89
C ASP A 194 -28.78 -17.01 5.03
N GLY A 195 -28.38 -16.76 3.77
CA GLY A 195 -27.88 -17.75 2.80
C GLY A 195 -26.36 -17.72 2.55
N GLY A 196 -25.58 -17.01 3.37
CA GLY A 196 -24.14 -16.87 3.19
C GLY A 196 -23.76 -15.76 2.19
N ILE A 197 -22.87 -14.87 2.59
CA ILE A 197 -22.42 -13.72 1.78
C ILE A 197 -21.76 -14.18 0.46
N GLN A 198 -21.09 -15.34 0.48
CA GLN A 198 -20.44 -15.92 -0.70
C GLN A 198 -21.43 -16.23 -1.84
N ASP A 199 -22.58 -16.83 -1.51
CA ASP A 199 -23.61 -17.16 -2.51
C ASP A 199 -24.26 -15.90 -3.11
N MET A 200 -24.26 -14.80 -2.37
CA MET A 200 -24.73 -13.51 -2.87
C MET A 200 -23.71 -12.86 -3.80
N LEU A 201 -22.43 -12.92 -3.47
CA LEU A 201 -21.35 -12.41 -4.34
C LEU A 201 -21.25 -13.18 -5.66
N GLN A 202 -21.47 -14.50 -5.65
CA GLN A 202 -21.46 -15.33 -6.86
C GLN A 202 -22.56 -14.97 -7.88
N LYS A 203 -23.59 -14.23 -7.47
CA LYS A 203 -24.67 -13.78 -8.35
C LYS A 203 -24.37 -12.43 -9.03
N ILE A 204 -23.23 -11.82 -8.72
CA ILE A 204 -22.80 -10.58 -9.35
C ILE A 204 -22.08 -10.93 -10.66
N ASP A 205 -22.74 -10.65 -11.79
CA ASP A 205 -22.25 -11.03 -13.11
C ASP A 205 -21.08 -10.14 -13.61
N GLY A 206 -21.01 -8.89 -13.15
CA GLY A 206 -20.00 -7.91 -13.58
C GLY A 206 -18.70 -8.03 -12.78
N VAL A 207 -17.57 -8.26 -13.47
CA VAL A 207 -16.25 -8.39 -12.81
C VAL A 207 -15.89 -7.16 -12.00
N ASP A 208 -16.03 -5.95 -12.55
CA ASP A 208 -15.69 -4.72 -11.83
C ASP A 208 -16.69 -4.39 -10.72
N GLU A 209 -17.96 -4.77 -10.91
CA GLU A 209 -18.97 -4.67 -9.85
C GLU A 209 -18.65 -5.61 -8.70
N LEU A 210 -18.26 -6.85 -8.98
CA LEU A 210 -17.85 -7.82 -7.97
C LEU A 210 -16.68 -7.28 -7.14
N LYS A 211 -15.63 -6.73 -7.77
CA LYS A 211 -14.50 -6.10 -7.05
C LYS A 211 -14.95 -4.99 -6.10
N ILE A 212 -15.96 -4.19 -6.48
CA ILE A 212 -16.52 -3.13 -5.63
C ILE A 212 -17.25 -3.73 -4.42
N TYR A 213 -18.06 -4.77 -4.63
CA TYR A 213 -18.76 -5.46 -3.55
C TYR A 213 -17.79 -6.16 -2.60
N GLU A 214 -16.72 -6.76 -3.10
CA GLU A 214 -15.65 -7.37 -2.30
C GLU A 214 -14.88 -6.33 -1.47
N LEU A 215 -14.53 -5.18 -2.07
CA LEU A 215 -13.93 -4.06 -1.36
C LEU A 215 -14.85 -3.53 -0.25
N ALA A 216 -16.14 -3.41 -0.54
CA ALA A 216 -17.15 -3.00 0.42
C ALA A 216 -17.33 -4.04 1.54
N LEU A 217 -17.30 -5.34 1.23
CA LEU A 217 -17.35 -6.40 2.23
C LEU A 217 -16.12 -6.35 3.14
N LEU A 218 -14.92 -6.12 2.60
CA LEU A 218 -13.72 -5.95 3.41
C LEU A 218 -13.87 -4.75 4.38
N ALA A 219 -14.42 -3.63 3.92
CA ALA A 219 -14.74 -2.47 4.77
C ALA A 219 -15.81 -2.78 5.83
N PHE A 220 -16.81 -3.59 5.50
CA PHE A 220 -17.84 -4.04 6.44
C PHE A 220 -17.24 -4.89 7.55
N LEU A 221 -16.36 -5.85 7.21
CA LEU A 221 -15.66 -6.70 8.19
C LEU A 221 -14.68 -5.91 9.05
N ASP A 222 -13.98 -4.94 8.47
CA ASP A 222 -13.08 -4.02 9.20
C ASP A 222 -13.87 -3.23 10.26
N SER A 223 -14.97 -2.59 9.83
CA SER A 223 -15.84 -1.82 10.74
C SER A 223 -16.53 -2.67 11.81
N LEU A 224 -16.84 -3.94 11.53
CA LEU A 224 -17.40 -4.88 12.52
C LEU A 224 -16.40 -5.17 13.65
N GLY A 225 -15.10 -5.24 13.34
CA GLY A 225 -14.06 -5.36 14.34
C GLY A 225 -14.06 -4.17 15.31
N TYR A 226 -14.24 -2.94 14.78
CA TYR A 226 -14.29 -1.71 15.59
C TYR A 226 -15.58 -1.56 16.38
N SER A 227 -16.74 -1.92 15.82
CA SER A 227 -18.05 -1.76 16.49
C SER A 227 -18.11 -2.55 17.79
N LYS A 228 -17.44 -3.70 17.87
CA LYS A 228 -17.29 -4.49 19.10
C LYS A 228 -16.48 -3.81 20.21
N ARG A 229 -15.74 -2.73 19.89
CA ARG A 229 -14.83 -2.02 20.82
C ARG A 229 -15.24 -0.58 21.11
N VAL A 230 -16.27 -0.06 20.43
CA VAL A 230 -16.67 1.35 20.52
C VAL A 230 -18.14 1.46 20.89
N ALA A 231 -18.44 2.15 22.01
CA ALA A 231 -19.82 2.33 22.50
C ALA A 231 -20.58 3.49 21.83
N LYS A 232 -19.87 4.41 21.17
CA LYS A 232 -20.43 5.71 20.70
C LYS A 232 -20.84 5.75 19.22
N SER A 233 -20.63 4.68 18.47
CA SER A 233 -20.96 4.65 17.04
C SER A 233 -21.52 3.30 16.65
N THR A 234 -22.56 3.31 15.82
CA THR A 234 -23.16 2.12 15.26
C THR A 234 -22.23 1.47 14.22
N HIS A 235 -22.47 0.19 13.91
CA HIS A 235 -21.72 -0.50 12.86
C HIS A 235 -21.89 0.18 11.49
N LEU A 236 -23.11 0.63 11.15
CA LEU A 236 -23.36 1.38 9.91
C LEU A 236 -22.53 2.67 9.85
N GLU A 237 -22.49 3.47 10.92
CA GLU A 237 -21.69 4.71 10.94
C GLU A 237 -20.19 4.44 10.79
N LEU A 238 -19.69 3.35 11.39
CA LEU A 238 -18.29 2.93 11.24
C LEU A 238 -18.03 2.41 9.82
N PHE A 239 -18.94 1.63 9.27
CA PHE A 239 -18.86 1.10 7.91
C PHE A 239 -18.79 2.22 6.89
N THR A 240 -19.69 3.21 6.95
CA THR A 240 -19.67 4.38 6.07
C THR A 240 -18.33 5.12 6.11
N LYS A 241 -17.75 5.29 7.32
CA LYS A 241 -16.43 5.93 7.48
C LYS A 241 -15.30 5.09 6.87
N VAL A 242 -15.30 3.79 7.10
CA VAL A 242 -14.27 2.88 6.57
C VAL A 242 -14.37 2.77 5.04
N LEU A 243 -15.58 2.61 4.50
CA LEU A 243 -15.83 2.54 3.06
C LEU A 243 -15.36 3.82 2.35
N LYS A 244 -15.68 4.99 2.91
CA LYS A 244 -15.20 6.27 2.38
C LYS A 244 -13.67 6.38 2.39
N ARG A 245 -13.00 5.84 3.42
CA ARG A 245 -11.53 5.78 3.48
C ARG A 245 -10.98 4.85 2.40
N TYR A 246 -11.58 3.67 2.19
CA TYR A 246 -11.14 2.72 1.18
C TYR A 246 -11.31 3.29 -0.23
N GLU A 247 -12.49 3.87 -0.53
CA GLU A 247 -12.76 4.57 -1.79
C GLU A 247 -11.67 5.62 -2.08
N GLY A 248 -11.42 6.54 -1.15
CA GLY A 248 -10.39 7.56 -1.33
C GLY A 248 -8.98 6.97 -1.49
N THR A 249 -8.63 5.95 -0.70
CA THR A 249 -7.31 5.30 -0.76
C THR A 249 -7.04 4.69 -2.14
N VAL A 250 -8.00 3.95 -2.67
CA VAL A 250 -7.88 3.25 -3.95
C VAL A 250 -7.93 4.23 -5.12
N VAL A 251 -8.88 5.18 -5.12
CA VAL A 251 -8.96 6.21 -6.18
C VAL A 251 -7.67 7.02 -6.25
N ASP A 252 -7.18 7.52 -5.10
CA ASP A 252 -5.93 8.29 -5.05
C ASP A 252 -4.74 7.47 -5.58
N PHE A 253 -4.65 6.19 -5.20
CA PHE A 253 -3.57 5.31 -5.66
C PHE A 253 -3.62 5.13 -7.18
N ILE A 254 -4.77 4.81 -7.75
CA ILE A 254 -4.92 4.57 -9.19
C ILE A 254 -4.57 5.84 -9.97
N GLN A 255 -5.10 6.99 -9.56
CA GLN A 255 -4.81 8.26 -10.23
C GLN A 255 -3.33 8.63 -10.23
N ASN A 256 -2.61 8.34 -9.14
CA ASN A 256 -1.18 8.65 -9.03
C ASN A 256 -0.28 7.61 -9.71
N SER A 257 -0.73 6.36 -9.81
CA SER A 257 0.09 5.25 -10.32
C SER A 257 -0.04 4.98 -11.82
N LEU A 258 -1.14 5.42 -12.45
CA LEU A 258 -1.41 5.24 -13.89
C LEU A 258 -0.24 5.60 -14.83
N PRO A 259 0.57 6.66 -14.60
CA PRO A 259 1.71 6.96 -15.45
C PRO A 259 2.90 6.01 -15.31
N TYR A 260 2.95 5.21 -14.24
CA TYR A 260 4.15 4.49 -13.81
C TYR A 260 4.00 2.97 -13.83
N ILE A 261 2.77 2.45 -13.78
CA ILE A 261 2.49 1.01 -13.86
C ILE A 261 2.03 0.67 -15.28
N LYS A 262 2.78 -0.19 -15.97
CA LYS A 262 2.41 -0.69 -17.30
C LYS A 262 1.42 -1.86 -17.21
N ASN A 263 1.73 -2.83 -16.36
CA ASN A 263 0.91 -3.99 -16.03
C ASN A 263 1.18 -4.38 -14.58
N PHE A 264 0.18 -4.99 -13.95
CA PHE A 264 0.37 -5.72 -12.70
C PHE A 264 0.79 -7.16 -13.02
N GLY A 265 1.62 -7.76 -12.15
CA GLY A 265 1.91 -9.20 -12.17
C GLY A 265 0.79 -10.03 -11.55
#